data_AF-A0A4Y2APV5-F1
#
_entry.id   AF-A0A4Y2APV5-F1
#
_cell.length_a   1.000
_cell.length_b   1.000
_cell.length_c   1.000
_cell.angle_alpha   90.00
_cell.angle_beta   90.00
_cell.angle_gamma   90.00
#
_symmetry.space_group_name_H-M   'P 1'
#
loop_
_entity.id
_entity.type
_entity.pdbx_description
1 polymer ?
#
loop_
_entity_poly.entity_id
_entity_poly.type
_entity_poly.pdbx_seq_one_letter_code
_entity_poly.pdbx_strand_id
1 'polypeptide(L)'
;MSLQRQRDPGRPGHLGGVDKKLTYKEERARLRAVREENRRIKYVFASTSSVSYEPLQEDSSSNSSENMDSEDFPTLIESSEPGTSKSVMRKDFTTPKLVAALDRCQLSMRDSVFILEATIDALGCNIDEFRISKSSIQRIRTEKRKEQAENIKIDFKNEVPDVIASGTSDDLTLGWQTVA
;
A
#
# COMPACT_ATOMS: atom_id res chain seq x y z
N MET A 1 16.13 -17.65 51.09
CA MET A 1 14.97 -16.74 50.96
C MET A 1 15.22 -15.50 50.07
N SER A 2 16.40 -15.32 49.50
CA SER A 2 16.77 -14.13 48.70
C SER A 2 16.33 -14.17 47.22
N LEU A 3 16.02 -15.35 46.67
CA LEU A 3 15.64 -15.49 45.26
C LEU A 3 14.17 -15.12 44.98
N GLN A 4 13.23 -15.33 45.91
CA GLN A 4 11.84 -14.91 45.72
C GLN A 4 11.72 -13.38 45.52
N ARG A 5 12.54 -12.59 46.22
CA ARG A 5 12.53 -11.12 46.15
C ARG A 5 13.12 -10.55 44.85
N GLN A 6 13.69 -11.39 43.98
CA GLN A 6 14.19 -10.94 42.67
C GLN A 6 13.08 -10.74 41.63
N ARG A 7 11.88 -11.28 41.88
CA ARG A 7 10.71 -11.14 40.99
C ARG A 7 9.79 -10.00 41.38
N ASP A 8 10.10 -9.27 42.45
CA ASP A 8 9.26 -8.18 42.94
C ASP A 8 9.31 -6.99 41.95
N PRO A 9 8.15 -6.48 41.50
CA PRO A 9 8.10 -5.32 40.61
C PRO A 9 8.66 -4.08 41.31
N GLY A 10 9.45 -3.28 40.59
CA GLY A 10 10.04 -2.03 41.13
C GLY A 10 11.47 -2.14 41.71
N ARG A 11 12.20 -3.23 41.42
CA ARG A 11 13.59 -3.42 41.87
C ARG A 11 14.55 -2.31 41.34
N PRO A 12 15.48 -1.78 42.16
CA PRO A 12 16.56 -0.92 41.67
C PRO A 12 17.40 -1.64 40.59
N GLY A 13 17.43 -1.07 39.39
CA GLY A 13 18.07 -1.67 38.20
C GLY A 13 17.14 -2.48 37.29
N HIS A 14 15.83 -2.55 37.57
CA HIS A 14 14.86 -3.09 36.62
C HIS A 14 14.67 -2.12 35.45
N LEU A 15 15.17 -2.50 34.27
CA LEU A 15 14.99 -1.76 33.02
C LEU A 15 13.64 -2.12 32.40
N GLY A 16 12.55 -1.67 33.04
CA GLY A 16 11.21 -1.69 32.44
C GLY A 16 11.15 -0.66 31.31
N GLY A 17 11.74 -0.97 30.16
CA GLY A 17 11.74 -0.09 29.00
C GLY A 17 10.34 -0.03 28.40
N VAL A 18 9.75 1.15 28.32
CA VAL A 18 8.54 1.37 27.51
C VAL A 18 8.93 1.22 26.03
N ASP A 19 8.34 0.25 25.34
CA ASP A 19 8.53 0.09 23.90
C ASP A 19 7.83 1.23 23.15
N LYS A 20 8.59 2.29 22.88
CA LYS A 20 8.14 3.48 22.14
C LYS A 20 7.61 3.16 20.74
N LYS A 21 8.05 2.05 20.13
CA LYS A 21 7.56 1.64 18.80
C LYS A 21 6.18 1.00 18.92
N LEU A 22 5.95 0.21 19.96
CA LEU A 22 4.65 -0.39 20.23
C LEU A 22 3.64 0.69 20.59
N THR A 23 3.99 1.62 21.48
CA THR A 23 3.09 2.73 21.87
C THR A 23 2.69 3.57 20.66
N TYR A 24 3.62 3.95 19.78
CA TYR A 24 3.31 4.70 18.56
C TYR A 24 2.39 3.92 17.60
N LYS A 25 2.56 2.59 17.50
CA LYS A 25 1.66 1.74 16.70
C LYS A 25 0.26 1.70 17.29
N GLU A 26 0.14 1.61 18.60
CA GLU A 26 -1.15 1.59 19.30
C GLU A 26 -1.88 2.93 19.19
N GLU A 27 -1.18 4.06 19.40
CA GLU A 27 -1.75 5.40 19.18
C GLU A 27 -2.22 5.60 17.74
N ARG A 28 -1.42 5.14 16.76
CA ARG A 28 -1.82 5.20 15.35
C ARG A 28 -3.05 4.34 15.07
N ALA A 29 -3.21 3.19 15.73
CA ALA A 29 -4.40 2.37 15.61
C ALA A 29 -5.64 3.08 16.20
N ARG A 30 -5.49 3.68 17.39
CA ARG A 30 -6.55 4.49 18.03
C ARG A 30 -7.00 5.64 17.13
N LEU A 31 -6.07 6.39 16.54
CA LEU A 31 -6.37 7.49 15.62
C LEU A 31 -7.14 7.02 14.36
N ARG A 32 -6.87 5.81 13.85
CA ARG A 32 -7.63 5.24 12.73
C ARG A 32 -9.05 4.89 13.14
N ALA A 33 -9.23 4.26 14.31
CA ALA A 33 -10.55 3.91 14.83
C ALA A 33 -11.44 5.16 15.01
N VAL A 34 -10.90 6.21 15.64
CA VAL A 34 -11.61 7.50 15.83
C VAL A 34 -12.00 8.13 14.49
N ARG A 35 -11.11 8.11 13.49
CA ARG A 35 -11.41 8.64 12.15
C ARG A 35 -12.53 7.87 11.46
N GLU A 36 -12.54 6.55 11.61
CA GLU A 36 -13.58 5.70 11.03
C GLU A 36 -14.93 5.93 11.71
N GLU A 37 -14.95 6.08 13.03
CA GLU A 37 -16.16 6.43 13.79
C GLU A 37 -16.70 7.80 13.37
N ASN A 38 -15.85 8.83 13.27
CA ASN A 38 -16.26 10.14 12.75
C ASN A 38 -16.83 10.07 11.34
N ARG A 39 -16.29 9.18 10.48
CA ARG A 39 -16.84 8.94 9.15
C ARG A 39 -18.23 8.26 9.23
N ARG A 40 -18.41 7.30 10.14
CA ARG A 40 -19.71 6.65 10.37
C ARG A 40 -20.75 7.64 10.91
N ILE A 41 -20.39 8.45 11.91
CA ILE A 41 -21.25 9.50 12.47
C ILE A 41 -21.66 10.49 11.39
N LYS A 42 -20.71 10.97 10.57
CA LYS A 42 -21.01 11.89 9.46
C LYS A 42 -22.04 11.30 8.49
N TYR A 43 -21.89 10.02 8.13
CA TYR A 43 -22.82 9.33 7.25
C TYR A 43 -24.21 9.18 7.90
N VAL A 44 -24.27 8.71 9.14
CA VAL A 44 -25.54 8.53 9.89
C VAL A 44 -26.26 9.87 10.06
N PHE A 45 -25.55 10.94 10.41
CA PHE A 45 -26.10 12.28 10.56
C PHE A 45 -26.73 12.80 9.26
N ALA A 46 -26.03 12.61 8.13
CA ALA A 46 -26.57 12.97 6.81
C ALA A 46 -27.83 12.16 6.46
N SER A 47 -27.88 10.88 6.84
CA SER A 47 -29.05 10.01 6.62
C SER A 47 -30.24 10.34 7.53
N THR A 48 -30.02 10.81 8.76
CA THR A 48 -31.11 11.24 9.65
C THR A 48 -31.66 12.63 9.29
N SER A 49 -30.87 13.45 8.60
CA SER A 49 -31.28 14.78 8.14
C SER A 49 -32.24 14.75 6.94
N SER A 50 -32.40 13.63 6.24
CA SER A 50 -33.23 13.54 5.02
C SER A 50 -34.63 12.96 5.25
N VAL A 51 -35.05 12.77 6.51
CA VAL A 51 -36.39 12.24 6.85
C VAL A 51 -37.19 13.34 7.55
N SER A 52 -37.68 14.31 6.75
CA SER A 52 -38.84 15.12 7.12
C SER A 52 -39.83 15.10 5.94
N TYR A 53 -41.03 14.57 6.19
CA TYR A 53 -42.11 14.32 5.23
C TYR A 53 -42.75 15.61 4.68
N GLU A 54 -43.11 15.55 3.39
CA GLU A 54 -43.80 16.52 2.48
C GLU A 54 -45.28 16.80 2.89
N PRO A 55 -46.12 17.72 2.29
CA PRO A 55 -46.39 17.71 0.83
C PRO A 55 -47.07 18.93 0.07
N LEU A 56 -47.22 18.78 -1.26
CA LEU A 56 -48.35 19.19 -2.17
C LEU A 56 -48.26 20.38 -3.19
N GLN A 57 -48.59 20.01 -4.45
CA GLN A 57 -49.40 20.64 -5.55
C GLN A 57 -48.78 21.69 -6.52
N GLU A 58 -48.66 21.37 -7.81
CA GLU A 58 -49.59 21.48 -8.98
C GLU A 58 -49.64 22.91 -9.59
N ASP A 59 -49.15 23.09 -10.82
CA ASP A 59 -49.93 23.65 -11.96
C ASP A 59 -49.10 23.97 -13.23
N SER A 60 -49.76 23.75 -14.37
CA SER A 60 -49.34 24.01 -15.76
C SER A 60 -49.09 25.49 -16.09
N SER A 61 -48.33 25.78 -17.16
CA SER A 61 -48.81 26.55 -18.34
C SER A 61 -47.67 27.01 -19.26
N SER A 62 -47.87 26.87 -20.58
CA SER A 62 -47.04 27.40 -21.67
C SER A 62 -47.32 28.90 -21.92
N ASN A 63 -46.28 29.68 -22.28
CA ASN A 63 -46.13 30.31 -23.61
C ASN A 63 -45.05 31.41 -23.65
N SER A 64 -44.27 31.35 -24.74
CA SER A 64 -43.93 32.43 -25.68
C SER A 64 -43.47 33.80 -25.15
N SER A 65 -42.27 34.22 -25.57
CA SER A 65 -42.17 35.40 -26.47
C SER A 65 -40.79 35.50 -27.11
N GLU A 66 -40.82 35.77 -28.42
CA GLU A 66 -39.70 36.16 -29.28
C GLU A 66 -39.10 37.49 -28.83
N ASN A 67 -37.81 37.68 -29.10
CA ASN A 67 -37.26 38.92 -29.67
C ASN A 67 -35.87 38.65 -30.29
N MET A 68 -35.82 38.64 -31.63
CA MET A 68 -34.95 39.43 -32.54
C MET A 68 -33.77 40.17 -31.88
N ASP A 69 -32.56 40.32 -32.42
CA ASP A 69 -32.00 40.17 -33.77
C ASP A 69 -30.54 40.62 -33.64
N SER A 70 -29.59 39.87 -34.21
CA SER A 70 -28.34 40.43 -34.76
C SER A 70 -27.58 39.32 -35.51
N GLU A 71 -27.93 39.12 -36.77
CA GLU A 71 -26.94 38.81 -37.81
C GLU A 71 -26.21 40.15 -38.11
N ASP A 72 -24.95 40.24 -38.53
CA ASP A 72 -24.27 39.40 -39.49
C ASP A 72 -22.78 39.77 -39.56
N PHE A 73 -22.02 38.78 -40.00
CA PHE A 73 -20.74 38.80 -40.72
C PHE A 73 -19.42 38.47 -40.00
N PRO A 74 -18.57 37.71 -40.72
CA PRO A 74 -17.79 36.62 -40.15
C PRO A 74 -16.30 36.96 -40.22
N THR A 75 -15.43 36.13 -39.64
CA THR A 75 -14.15 35.68 -40.25
C THR A 75 -13.34 34.91 -39.20
N LEU A 76 -12.84 33.77 -39.67
CA LEU A 76 -11.85 32.89 -39.04
C LEU A 76 -12.33 32.06 -37.85
N ILE A 77 -13.06 31.03 -38.22
CA ILE A 77 -12.77 29.65 -37.81
C ILE A 77 -11.24 29.48 -37.67
N GLU A 78 -10.74 29.52 -36.45
CA GLU A 78 -9.77 28.53 -36.01
C GLU A 78 -10.46 27.72 -34.92
N SER A 79 -11.46 26.94 -35.35
CA SER A 79 -11.76 25.70 -34.66
C SER A 79 -10.45 24.92 -34.62
N SER A 80 -9.71 25.03 -33.51
CA SER A 80 -8.75 23.99 -33.16
C SER A 80 -9.58 22.72 -33.11
N GLU A 81 -9.42 21.91 -34.15
CA GLU A 81 -10.06 20.61 -34.27
C GLU A 81 -9.94 19.91 -32.90
N PRO A 82 -11.00 19.28 -32.39
CA PRO A 82 -10.86 18.30 -31.32
C PRO A 82 -10.13 17.12 -31.96
N GLY A 83 -8.81 17.29 -32.06
CA GLY A 83 -7.89 16.33 -32.63
C GLY A 83 -8.20 15.02 -31.97
N THR A 84 -8.54 14.04 -32.82
CA THR A 84 -8.67 12.62 -32.56
C THR A 84 -8.18 12.26 -31.16
N SER A 85 -9.01 11.60 -30.34
CA SER A 85 -8.53 10.85 -29.18
C SER A 85 -7.55 9.79 -29.67
N LYS A 86 -6.32 10.22 -30.01
CA LYS A 86 -5.14 9.39 -30.08
C LYS A 86 -5.12 8.82 -28.69
N SER A 87 -5.58 7.58 -28.56
CA SER A 87 -5.19 6.73 -27.46
C SER A 87 -3.68 6.58 -27.60
N VAL A 88 -2.96 7.61 -27.14
CA VAL A 88 -1.51 7.58 -27.06
C VAL A 88 -1.26 6.38 -26.17
N MET A 89 -0.77 5.31 -26.79
CA MET A 89 -0.45 4.05 -26.14
C MET A 89 0.50 4.40 -24.98
N ARG A 90 -0.04 4.46 -23.75
CA ARG A 90 0.75 4.87 -22.59
C ARG A 90 1.87 3.86 -22.42
N LYS A 91 3.11 4.33 -22.47
CA LYS A 91 4.29 3.45 -22.43
C LYS A 91 4.50 3.01 -20.99
N ASP A 92 4.71 1.71 -20.79
CA ASP A 92 5.02 1.15 -19.48
C ASP A 92 6.46 1.47 -19.11
N PHE A 93 6.64 2.49 -18.27
CA PHE A 93 7.96 2.91 -17.78
C PHE A 93 8.50 1.97 -16.68
N THR A 94 7.63 1.24 -16.00
CA THR A 94 7.98 0.32 -14.91
C THR A 94 8.52 -1.02 -15.42
N THR A 95 9.75 -1.03 -15.92
CA THR A 95 10.48 -2.26 -16.27
C THR A 95 11.02 -2.95 -15.01
N PRO A 96 11.10 -4.30 -14.95
CA PRO A 96 11.69 -5.01 -13.81
C PRO A 96 13.13 -4.59 -13.50
N LYS A 97 13.93 -4.26 -14.53
CA LYS A 97 15.30 -3.76 -14.39
C LYS A 97 15.36 -2.43 -13.65
N LEU A 98 14.45 -1.52 -13.99
CA LEU A 98 14.31 -0.24 -13.27
C LEU A 98 13.96 -0.49 -11.80
N VAL A 99 12.98 -1.36 -11.55
CA VAL A 99 12.55 -1.67 -10.17
C VAL A 99 13.68 -2.29 -9.34
N ALA A 100 14.51 -3.14 -9.94
CA ALA A 100 15.70 -3.68 -9.28
C ALA A 100 16.72 -2.58 -8.94
N ALA A 101 16.92 -1.59 -9.81
CA ALA A 101 17.78 -0.44 -9.51
C ALA A 101 17.22 0.40 -8.36
N LEU A 102 15.90 0.65 -8.35
CA LEU A 102 15.23 1.37 -7.26
C LEU A 102 15.38 0.64 -5.91
N ASP A 103 15.34 -0.69 -5.91
CA ASP A 103 15.52 -1.51 -4.69
C ASP A 103 16.97 -1.50 -4.21
N ARG A 104 17.96 -1.56 -5.11
CA ARG A 104 19.38 -1.42 -4.74
C ARG A 104 19.70 -0.06 -4.13
N CYS A 105 19.08 0.99 -4.66
CA CYS A 105 19.20 2.35 -4.13
C CYS A 105 18.37 2.58 -2.84
N GLN A 106 17.67 1.55 -2.34
CA GLN A 106 16.84 1.61 -1.13
C GLN A 106 15.80 2.74 -1.15
N LEU A 107 15.30 3.10 -2.34
CA LEU A 107 14.43 4.25 -2.49
C LEU A 107 13.04 3.97 -1.92
N SER A 108 12.46 4.95 -1.22
CA SER A 108 11.05 4.87 -0.84
C SER A 108 10.15 4.98 -2.07
N MET A 109 8.86 4.63 -1.94
CA MET A 109 7.92 4.80 -3.06
C MET A 109 7.72 6.24 -3.47
N ARG A 110 7.89 7.20 -2.55
CA ARG A 110 7.80 8.62 -2.87
C ARG A 110 9.01 9.06 -3.67
N ASP A 111 10.20 8.73 -3.19
CA ASP A 111 11.46 9.12 -3.83
C ASP A 111 11.61 8.47 -5.20
N SER A 112 11.15 7.22 -5.33
CA SER A 112 11.10 6.54 -6.62
C SER A 112 10.28 7.35 -7.63
N VAL A 113 9.03 7.69 -7.32
CA VAL A 113 8.18 8.45 -8.25
C VAL A 113 8.78 9.83 -8.54
N PHE A 114 9.28 10.53 -7.52
CA PHE A 114 9.88 11.85 -7.67
C PHE A 114 11.10 11.85 -8.60
N ILE A 115 12.01 10.88 -8.44
CA ILE A 115 13.19 10.76 -9.31
C ILE A 115 12.78 10.43 -10.74
N LEU A 116 11.78 9.56 -10.93
CA LEU A 116 11.32 9.20 -12.27
C LEU A 116 10.66 10.39 -12.99
N GLU A 117 9.85 11.16 -12.28
CA GLU A 117 9.22 12.38 -12.78
C GLU A 117 10.28 13.41 -13.20
N ALA A 118 11.24 13.71 -12.32
CA ALA A 118 12.34 14.62 -12.62
C ALA A 118 13.22 14.14 -13.79
N THR A 119 13.42 12.82 -13.93
CA THR A 119 14.19 12.26 -15.04
C THR A 119 13.45 12.41 -16.37
N ILE A 120 12.14 12.19 -16.37
CA ILE A 120 11.30 12.35 -17.57
C ILE A 120 11.25 13.81 -18.02
N ASP A 121 11.10 14.73 -17.07
CA ASP A 121 11.12 16.16 -17.31
C ASP A 121 12.48 16.61 -17.89
N ALA A 122 13.59 16.13 -17.32
CA ALA A 122 14.93 16.40 -17.84
C ALA A 122 15.19 15.80 -19.24
N LEU A 123 14.50 14.72 -19.60
CA LEU A 123 14.55 14.13 -20.93
C LEU A 123 13.61 14.83 -21.94
N GLY A 124 12.86 15.85 -21.50
CA GLY A 124 11.91 16.59 -22.34
C GLY A 124 10.73 15.73 -22.81
N CYS A 125 10.42 14.65 -22.09
CA CYS A 125 9.29 13.79 -22.42
C CYS A 125 8.07 14.19 -21.59
N ASN A 126 6.86 14.06 -22.17
CA ASN A 126 5.64 14.37 -21.44
C ASN A 126 5.38 13.34 -20.33
N ILE A 127 5.11 13.81 -19.10
CA ILE A 127 4.81 12.94 -17.94
C ILE A 127 3.58 12.06 -18.21
N ASP A 128 2.59 12.59 -18.95
CA ASP A 128 1.34 11.90 -19.28
C ASP A 128 1.49 10.72 -20.25
N GLU A 129 2.61 10.65 -20.98
CA GLU A 129 2.89 9.53 -21.88
C GLU A 129 3.30 8.27 -21.12
N PHE A 130 3.75 8.40 -19.87
CA PHE A 130 4.27 7.30 -19.07
C PHE A 130 3.30 6.85 -18.00
N ARG A 131 3.10 5.53 -17.92
CA ARG A 131 2.28 4.93 -16.86
C ARG A 131 3.08 4.77 -15.56
N ILE A 132 3.47 5.87 -14.92
CA ILE A 132 4.13 5.83 -13.60
C ILE A 132 3.06 5.77 -12.51
N SER A 133 2.82 4.57 -11.97
CA SER A 133 1.92 4.40 -10.84
C SER A 133 2.63 3.80 -9.62
N LYS A 134 2.32 4.34 -8.44
CA LYS A 134 2.84 3.82 -7.16
C LYS A 134 2.53 2.33 -6.99
N SER A 135 1.34 1.89 -7.39
CA SER A 135 0.90 0.50 -7.30
C SER A 135 1.68 -0.41 -8.25
N SER A 136 1.96 0.02 -9.49
CA SER A 136 2.78 -0.74 -10.43
C SER A 136 4.17 -1.00 -9.86
N ILE A 137 4.83 0.04 -9.33
CA ILE A 137 6.17 -0.09 -8.74
C ILE A 137 6.12 -1.02 -7.52
N GLN A 138 5.11 -0.86 -6.65
CA GLN A 138 4.95 -1.69 -5.46
C GLN A 138 4.75 -3.17 -5.83
N ARG A 139 3.90 -3.48 -6.80
CA ARG A 139 3.63 -4.85 -7.25
C ARG A 139 4.91 -5.54 -7.72
N ILE A 140 5.66 -4.88 -8.60
CA ILE A 140 6.90 -5.44 -9.14
C ILE A 140 7.95 -5.60 -8.04
N ARG A 141 8.03 -4.67 -7.06
CA ARG A 141 8.91 -4.82 -5.88
C ARG A 141 8.56 -6.04 -5.06
N THR A 142 7.28 -6.25 -4.75
CA THR A 142 6.86 -7.40 -3.95
C THR A 142 7.15 -8.72 -4.67
N GLU A 143 6.95 -8.75 -5.98
CA GLU A 143 7.25 -9.91 -6.82
C GLU A 143 8.76 -10.20 -6.84
N LYS A 144 9.60 -9.17 -7.08
CA LYS A 144 11.06 -9.34 -7.11
C LYS A 144 11.64 -9.78 -5.78
N ARG A 145 11.13 -9.26 -4.65
CA ARG A 145 11.58 -9.68 -3.32
C ARG A 145 11.13 -11.10 -2.99
N LYS A 146 9.93 -11.50 -3.44
CA LYS A 146 9.46 -12.89 -3.30
C LYS A 146 10.35 -13.85 -4.10
N GLU A 147 10.63 -13.52 -5.35
CA GLU A 147 11.55 -14.28 -6.22
C GLU A 147 12.93 -14.43 -5.57
N GLN A 148 13.51 -13.34 -5.05
CA GLN A 148 14.79 -13.39 -4.34
C GLN A 148 14.74 -14.26 -3.08
N ALA A 149 13.66 -14.20 -2.30
CA ALA A 149 13.52 -15.01 -1.10
C ALA A 149 13.43 -16.51 -1.41
N GLU A 150 12.71 -16.90 -2.47
CA GLU A 150 12.65 -18.29 -2.92
C GLU A 150 14.00 -18.77 -3.47
N ASN A 151 14.71 -17.93 -4.24
CA ASN A 151 16.05 -18.27 -4.73
C ASN A 151 17.01 -18.53 -3.55
N ILE A 152 17.04 -17.63 -2.56
CA ILE A 152 17.86 -17.81 -1.35
C ILE A 152 17.48 -19.10 -0.60
N LYS A 153 16.18 -19.41 -0.52
CA LYS A 153 15.70 -20.62 0.15
C LYS A 153 16.11 -21.90 -0.58
N ILE A 154 16.14 -21.87 -1.91
CA ILE A 154 16.62 -22.98 -2.73
C ILE A 154 18.13 -23.13 -2.58
N ASP A 155 18.89 -22.03 -2.69
CA ASP A 155 20.35 -22.04 -2.55
C ASP A 155 20.78 -22.61 -1.19
N PHE A 156 20.12 -22.19 -0.09
CA PHE A 156 20.38 -22.72 1.24
C PHE A 156 20.14 -24.24 1.35
N LYS A 157 19.10 -24.77 0.70
CA LYS A 157 18.81 -26.21 0.71
C LYS A 157 19.82 -27.01 -0.13
N ASN A 158 20.33 -26.42 -1.21
CA ASN A 158 21.32 -27.06 -2.06
C ASN A 158 22.70 -27.14 -1.38
N GLU A 159 23.00 -26.21 -0.46
CA GLU A 159 24.26 -26.16 0.28
C GLU A 159 24.32 -27.07 1.51
N VAL A 160 23.18 -27.54 2.03
CA VAL A 160 23.13 -28.46 3.18
C VAL A 160 22.99 -29.90 2.69
N PRO A 161 24.09 -30.70 2.65
CA PRO A 161 23.95 -32.13 2.38
C PRO A 161 23.22 -32.80 3.56
N ASP A 162 22.23 -33.62 3.23
CA ASP A 162 21.33 -34.36 4.13
C ASP A 162 22.05 -35.50 4.89
N VAL A 163 23.18 -35.18 5.53
CA VAL A 163 24.16 -36.16 6.07
C VAL A 163 23.96 -36.46 7.57
N ILE A 164 23.06 -35.78 8.27
CA ILE A 164 22.85 -36.01 9.71
C ILE A 164 21.57 -36.84 9.94
N ALA A 165 21.56 -38.09 9.49
CA ALA A 165 20.56 -39.08 9.91
C ALA A 165 21.03 -40.53 9.75
N SER A 166 22.21 -40.88 10.27
CA SER A 166 22.53 -42.28 10.57
C SER A 166 23.56 -42.38 11.69
N GLY A 167 23.10 -42.67 12.90
CA GLY A 167 23.98 -43.13 13.98
C GLY A 167 23.57 -42.70 15.38
N THR A 168 22.72 -43.51 16.02
CA THR A 168 22.82 -43.96 17.43
C THR A 168 21.79 -45.10 17.57
N SER A 169 22.18 -46.36 17.38
CA SER A 169 22.67 -47.26 18.44
C SER A 169 21.58 -47.67 19.43
N ASP A 170 20.65 -48.51 18.99
CA ASP A 170 19.80 -49.34 19.85
C ASP A 170 20.38 -50.76 19.87
N ASP A 171 21.36 -51.01 20.73
CA ASP A 171 21.74 -52.37 21.13
C ASP A 171 22.28 -52.34 22.56
N LEU A 172 22.12 -53.46 23.27
CA LEU A 172 22.39 -53.74 24.69
C LEU A 172 21.17 -53.72 25.64
N THR A 173 20.17 -54.56 25.32
CA THR A 173 19.39 -55.27 26.34
C THR A 173 20.10 -56.56 26.75
N LEU A 174 20.98 -56.55 27.76
CA LEU A 174 21.37 -57.77 28.48
C LEU A 174 21.73 -57.46 29.95
N GLY A 175 20.96 -58.06 30.87
CA GLY A 175 21.48 -58.57 32.15
C GLY A 175 21.24 -57.74 33.41
N TRP A 176 20.03 -57.77 33.97
CA TRP A 176 19.85 -57.61 35.42
C TRP A 176 20.03 -58.98 36.07
N GLN A 177 21.18 -59.20 36.72
CA GLN A 177 21.40 -60.32 37.64
C GLN A 177 20.77 -59.96 38.99
N THR A 178 19.73 -60.70 39.36
CA THR A 178 19.20 -60.76 40.73
C THR A 178 20.02 -61.78 41.52
N VAL A 179 20.71 -61.34 42.57
CA VAL A 179 21.29 -62.22 43.60
C VAL A 179 20.48 -62.01 44.88
N ALA A 180 19.78 -63.06 45.31
CA ALA A 180 19.32 -63.31 46.67
C ALA A 180 19.27 -64.82 46.88
#